data_AF-Q46EH0-F1
#
_entry.id   AF-Q46EH0-F1
#
_cell.length_a   1.000
_cell.length_b   1.000
_cell.length_c   1.000
_cell.angle_alpha   90.00
_cell.angle_beta   90.00
_cell.angle_gamma   90.00
#
_symmetry.space_group_name_H-M   'P 1'
#
loop_
_entity.id
_entity.type
_entity.pdbx_description
1 polymer ?
#
loop_
_entity_poly.entity_id
_entity_poly.type
_entity_poly.pdbx_seq_one_letter_code
_entity_poly.pdbx_strand_id
1 'polypeptide(L)'
;MGENLTGRKDHSIMVAALIFILLAAIFAVIVFKQINPGKFTLPFYFLVMGMFFFATAMESESKLGERLASLSWTLNMLGFILFYQYLTGNLQSWIYLWPLVFPSGIGLGQVCYGAVKAKKEPIERGKVLIQMGFGLFILVFVIFKLFFQYKPI
;
A
#
# COMPACT_ATOMS: atom_id res chain seq x y z
N MET A 1 17.57 -29.72 -8.02
CA MET A 1 16.62 -29.38 -6.94
C MET A 1 16.33 -27.87 -7.00
N GLY A 2 15.44 -27.43 -7.90
CA GLY A 2 15.25 -25.99 -8.19
C GLY A 2 13.94 -25.58 -8.88
N GLU A 3 13.06 -26.53 -9.26
CA GLU A 3 11.84 -26.24 -10.03
C GLU A 3 10.59 -25.91 -9.19
N ASN A 4 10.64 -26.00 -7.86
CA ASN A 4 9.45 -25.84 -7.00
C ASN A 4 9.24 -24.42 -6.43
N LEU A 5 10.11 -23.45 -6.74
CA LEU A 5 10.04 -22.09 -6.16
C LEU A 5 9.28 -21.08 -7.04
N THR A 6 9.18 -21.31 -8.34
CA THR A 6 8.48 -20.44 -9.29
C THR A 6 6.96 -20.56 -9.12
N GLY A 7 6.41 -21.78 -9.14
CA GLY A 7 4.96 -22.00 -9.05
C GLY A 7 4.26 -21.46 -7.79
N ARG A 8 4.93 -21.49 -6.62
CA ARG A 8 4.40 -20.93 -5.36
C ARG A 8 4.36 -19.39 -5.38
N LYS A 9 5.35 -18.76 -6.02
CA LYS A 9 5.47 -17.30 -6.10
C LYS A 9 4.43 -16.72 -7.05
N ASP A 10 4.16 -17.41 -8.14
CA ASP A 10 3.17 -17.01 -9.14
C ASP A 10 1.75 -17.08 -8.56
N HIS A 11 1.43 -18.11 -7.77
CA HIS A 11 0.14 -18.21 -7.08
C HIS A 11 -0.08 -17.07 -6.07
N SER A 12 0.96 -16.66 -5.34
CA SER A 12 0.86 -15.56 -4.37
C SER A 12 0.62 -14.21 -5.04
N ILE A 13 1.30 -13.94 -6.16
CA ILE A 13 1.10 -12.73 -6.97
C ILE A 13 -0.30 -12.74 -7.59
N MET A 14 -0.76 -13.89 -8.09
CA MET A 14 -2.09 -14.03 -8.67
C MET A 14 -3.19 -13.81 -7.63
N VAL A 15 -3.03 -14.35 -6.41
CA VAL A 15 -3.95 -14.13 -5.29
C VAL A 15 -3.97 -12.67 -4.86
N ALA A 16 -2.80 -12.02 -4.75
CA ALA A 16 -2.72 -10.61 -4.41
C ALA A 16 -3.40 -9.72 -5.48
N ALA A 17 -3.15 -10.00 -6.76
CA ALA A 17 -3.81 -9.32 -7.87
C ALA A 17 -5.32 -9.55 -7.86
N LEU A 18 -5.78 -10.77 -7.56
CA LEU A 18 -7.20 -11.10 -7.47
C LEU A 18 -7.88 -10.33 -6.33
N ILE A 19 -7.23 -10.24 -5.17
CA ILE A 19 -7.72 -9.46 -4.03
C ILE A 19 -7.81 -7.98 -4.40
N PHE A 20 -6.80 -7.44 -5.08
CA PHE A 20 -6.83 -6.05 -5.56
C PHE A 20 -7.96 -5.79 -6.55
N ILE A 21 -8.19 -6.70 -7.50
CA ILE A 21 -9.28 -6.63 -8.47
C ILE A 21 -10.64 -6.72 -7.76
N LEU A 22 -10.80 -7.64 -6.81
CA LEU A 22 -12.03 -7.76 -6.00
C LEU A 22 -12.29 -6.49 -5.19
N LEU A 23 -11.25 -5.94 -4.57
CA LEU A 23 -11.34 -4.69 -3.81
C LEU A 23 -11.75 -3.52 -4.72
N ALA A 24 -11.17 -3.44 -5.92
CA ALA A 24 -11.52 -2.46 -6.94
C ALA A 24 -12.94 -2.65 -7.51
N ALA A 25 -13.41 -3.88 -7.67
CA ALA A 25 -14.76 -4.18 -8.15
C ALA A 25 -15.84 -3.86 -7.11
N ILE A 26 -15.62 -4.22 -5.85
CA ILE A 26 -16.48 -3.82 -4.72
C ILE A 26 -16.55 -2.29 -4.64
N PHE A 27 -15.40 -1.64 -4.86
CA PHE A 27 -15.29 -0.19 -4.91
C PHE A 27 -16.11 0.44 -6.05
N ALA A 28 -16.05 -0.10 -7.27
CA ALA A 28 -16.86 0.37 -8.39
C ALA A 28 -18.37 0.30 -8.09
N VAL A 29 -18.82 -0.75 -7.39
CA VAL A 29 -20.22 -0.92 -6.99
C VAL A 29 -20.65 0.11 -5.94
N ILE A 30 -19.79 0.46 -4.98
CA ILE A 30 -20.08 1.45 -3.94
C ILE A 30 -20.22 2.85 -4.55
N VAL A 31 -19.34 3.23 -5.49
CA VAL A 31 -19.39 4.51 -6.20
C VAL A 31 -20.62 4.61 -7.10
N PHE A 32 -20.90 3.56 -7.89
CA PHE A 32 -22.06 3.55 -8.79
C PHE A 32 -23.39 3.70 -8.05
N LYS A 33 -23.49 3.23 -6.81
CA LYS A 33 -24.72 3.29 -6.01
C LYS A 33 -24.93 4.61 -5.24
N GLN A 34 -24.05 5.62 -5.37
CA GLN A 34 -24.12 6.88 -4.61
C GLN A 34 -24.39 6.69 -3.11
N ILE A 35 -23.87 5.61 -2.52
CA ILE A 35 -24.00 5.39 -1.07
C ILE A 35 -23.07 6.39 -0.41
N ASN A 36 -23.64 7.39 0.28
CA ASN A 36 -22.86 8.43 0.93
C ASN A 36 -21.98 7.80 2.04
N PRO A 37 -20.65 7.64 1.86
CA PRO A 37 -19.82 6.84 2.76
C PRO A 37 -19.59 7.53 4.11
N GLY A 38 -20.11 8.76 4.28
CA GLY A 38 -19.92 9.58 5.46
C GLY A 38 -18.42 9.77 5.73
N LYS A 39 -17.95 9.16 6.83
CA LYS A 39 -16.56 9.25 7.32
C LYS A 39 -15.54 8.58 6.40
N PHE A 40 -15.94 7.66 5.53
CA PHE A 40 -15.02 6.92 4.66
C PHE A 40 -14.72 7.60 3.34
N THR A 41 -15.40 8.70 3.02
CA THR A 41 -15.26 9.45 1.76
C THR A 41 -13.81 9.80 1.45
N LEU A 42 -13.07 10.33 2.44
CA LEU A 42 -11.68 10.73 2.28
C LEU A 42 -10.72 9.53 2.03
N PRO A 43 -10.72 8.46 2.84
CA PRO A 43 -9.94 7.25 2.56
C PRO A 43 -10.17 6.72 1.14
N PHE A 44 -11.43 6.73 0.71
CA PHE A 44 -11.80 6.25 -0.61
C PHE A 44 -11.22 7.12 -1.72
N TYR A 45 -11.30 8.45 -1.62
CA TYR A 45 -10.68 9.34 -2.62
C TYR A 45 -9.19 9.05 -2.82
N PHE A 46 -8.44 8.83 -1.74
CA PHE A 46 -7.02 8.47 -1.82
C PHE A 46 -6.79 7.13 -2.51
N LEU A 47 -7.60 6.10 -2.20
CA LEU A 47 -7.49 4.79 -2.85
C LEU A 47 -7.79 4.87 -4.34
N VAL A 48 -8.84 5.60 -4.75
CA VAL A 48 -9.17 5.76 -6.18
C VAL A 48 -8.07 6.47 -6.94
N MET A 49 -7.63 7.61 -6.40
CA MET A 49 -6.60 8.41 -7.04
C MET A 49 -5.30 7.62 -7.15
N GLY A 50 -4.95 6.86 -6.11
CA GLY A 50 -3.84 5.92 -6.12
C GLY A 50 -4.00 4.87 -7.22
N MET A 51 -5.11 4.13 -7.24
CA MET A 51 -5.36 3.11 -8.28
C MET A 51 -5.35 3.69 -9.70
N PHE A 52 -5.94 4.86 -9.91
CA PHE A 52 -5.95 5.56 -11.19
C PHE A 52 -4.52 5.87 -11.65
N PHE A 53 -3.70 6.49 -10.80
CA PHE A 53 -2.31 6.76 -11.14
C PHE A 53 -1.48 5.48 -11.34
N PHE A 54 -1.79 4.41 -10.61
CA PHE A 54 -1.11 3.13 -10.81
C PHE A 54 -1.45 2.54 -12.19
N ALA A 55 -2.71 2.64 -12.62
CA ALA A 55 -3.12 2.23 -13.97
C ALA A 55 -2.39 3.06 -15.04
N THR A 56 -2.37 4.39 -14.92
CA THR A 56 -1.60 5.26 -15.82
C THR A 56 -0.11 4.92 -15.81
N ALA A 57 0.44 4.57 -14.65
CA ALA A 57 1.83 4.16 -14.53
C ALA A 57 2.13 2.86 -15.29
N MET A 58 1.18 1.92 -15.38
CA MET A 58 1.35 0.68 -16.13
C MET A 58 1.36 0.91 -17.64
N GLU A 59 0.73 1.95 -18.14
CA GLU A 59 0.77 2.31 -19.56
C GLU A 59 2.13 2.91 -19.96
N SER A 60 2.83 3.54 -19.02
CA SER A 60 4.15 4.14 -19.26
C SER A 60 5.28 3.14 -19.05
N GLU A 61 6.19 3.00 -20.02
CA GLU A 61 7.41 2.17 -19.86
C GLU A 61 8.62 2.93 -19.33
N SER A 62 8.48 4.25 -19.18
CA SER A 62 9.55 5.17 -18.84
C SER A 62 9.88 5.18 -17.33
N LYS A 63 10.96 5.90 -16.97
CA LYS A 63 11.26 6.22 -15.56
C LYS A 63 10.14 7.05 -14.88
N LEU A 64 9.32 7.76 -15.65
CA LEU A 64 8.15 8.45 -15.13
C LEU A 64 7.08 7.45 -14.67
N GLY A 65 6.88 6.35 -15.40
CA GLY A 65 5.97 5.27 -14.99
C GLY A 65 6.32 4.68 -13.62
N GLU A 66 7.60 4.41 -13.37
CA GLU A 66 8.06 3.90 -12.07
C GLU A 66 7.82 4.90 -10.92
N ARG A 67 8.09 6.19 -11.16
CA ARG A 67 7.83 7.26 -10.19
C ARG A 67 6.34 7.44 -9.92
N LEU A 68 5.52 7.34 -10.95
CA LEU A 68 4.08 7.44 -10.84
C LEU A 68 3.51 6.23 -10.09
N ALA A 69 4.03 5.03 -10.34
CA ALA A 69 3.68 3.82 -9.60
C ALA A 69 4.05 3.93 -8.10
N SER A 70 5.19 4.54 -7.80
CA SER A 70 5.61 4.83 -6.43
C SER A 70 4.63 5.79 -5.74
N LEU A 71 4.32 6.91 -6.41
CA LEU A 71 3.37 7.91 -5.89
C LEU A 71 1.97 7.32 -5.70
N SER A 72 1.48 6.52 -6.65
CA SER A 72 0.18 5.88 -6.55
C SER A 72 0.06 5.00 -5.31
N TRP A 73 1.12 4.26 -4.97
CA TRP A 73 1.10 3.38 -3.83
C TRP A 73 1.23 4.12 -2.50
N THR A 74 1.93 5.26 -2.47
CA THR A 74 1.90 6.18 -1.34
C THR A 74 0.48 6.69 -1.07
N LEU A 75 -0.27 7.08 -2.11
CA LEU A 75 -1.67 7.49 -1.99
C LEU A 75 -2.56 6.34 -1.50
N ASN A 76 -2.37 5.13 -2.03
CA ASN A 76 -3.11 3.96 -1.57
C ASN A 76 -2.82 3.66 -0.09
N MET A 77 -1.58 3.77 0.36
CA MET A 77 -1.22 3.58 1.77
C MET A 77 -1.88 4.61 2.69
N LEU A 78 -1.93 5.88 2.28
CA LEU A 78 -2.69 6.90 3.02
C LEU A 78 -4.17 6.54 3.10
N GLY A 79 -4.76 6.10 1.99
CA GLY A 79 -6.14 5.62 1.94
C GLY A 79 -6.39 4.46 2.90
N PHE A 80 -5.53 3.44 2.91
CA PHE A 80 -5.65 2.30 3.83
C PHE A 80 -5.51 2.68 5.30
N ILE A 81 -4.57 3.58 5.63
CA ILE A 81 -4.36 4.06 7.00
C ILE A 81 -5.59 4.83 7.48
N LEU A 82 -6.08 5.78 6.69
CA LEU A 82 -7.27 6.53 7.04
C LEU A 82 -8.48 5.61 7.18
N PHE A 83 -8.63 4.63 6.28
CA PHE A 83 -9.71 3.64 6.37
C PHE A 83 -9.65 2.86 7.69
N TYR A 84 -8.47 2.36 8.07
CA TYR A 84 -8.23 1.71 9.36
C TYR A 84 -8.57 2.62 10.55
N GLN A 85 -8.19 3.90 10.48
CA GLN A 85 -8.44 4.87 11.55
C GLN A 85 -9.92 5.16 11.73
N TYR A 86 -10.69 5.33 10.65
CA TYR A 86 -12.12 5.57 10.74
C TYR A 86 -12.88 4.32 11.21
N LEU A 87 -12.38 3.11 10.92
CA LEU A 87 -12.96 1.87 11.44
C LEU A 87 -12.71 1.67 12.94
N THR A 88 -11.49 1.94 13.40
CA THR A 88 -11.07 1.62 14.78
C THR A 88 -11.16 2.80 15.74
N GLY A 89 -11.40 4.01 15.23
CA GLY A 89 -11.32 5.26 16.01
C GLY A 89 -9.90 5.62 16.45
N ASN A 90 -8.87 4.89 16.01
CA ASN A 90 -7.48 5.04 16.46
C ASN A 90 -6.75 6.17 15.71
N LEU A 91 -7.17 7.42 15.93
CA LEU A 91 -6.51 8.59 15.33
C LEU A 91 -5.04 8.74 15.76
N GLN A 92 -4.69 8.23 16.94
CA GLN A 92 -3.31 8.25 17.46
C GLN A 92 -2.34 7.46 16.57
N SER A 93 -2.83 6.47 15.83
CA SER A 93 -2.01 5.68 14.90
C SER A 93 -1.30 6.51 13.82
N TRP A 94 -1.76 7.75 13.58
CA TRP A 94 -1.09 8.70 12.71
C TRP A 94 0.37 8.94 13.11
N ILE A 95 0.72 8.82 14.38
CA ILE A 95 2.07 9.08 14.89
C ILE A 95 3.07 8.01 14.43
N TYR A 96 2.63 6.75 14.34
CA TYR A 96 3.55 5.63 14.10
C TYR A 96 3.36 4.95 12.74
N LEU A 97 2.29 5.22 11.98
CA LEU A 97 2.04 4.58 10.68
C LEU A 97 2.76 5.23 9.48
N TRP A 98 3.33 6.43 9.64
CA TRP A 98 4.06 7.12 8.56
C TRP A 98 5.13 6.28 7.84
N PRO A 99 5.93 5.44 8.52
CA PRO A 99 6.91 4.60 7.84
C PRO A 99 6.30 3.63 6.81
N LEU A 100 5.03 3.26 6.98
CA LEU A 100 4.29 2.44 6.01
C LEU A 100 3.90 3.24 4.76
N VAL A 101 3.65 4.55 4.90
CA VAL A 101 3.40 5.45 3.76
C VAL A 101 4.70 5.73 3.01
N PHE A 102 5.73 6.13 3.76
CA PHE A 102 7.06 6.41 3.27
C PHE A 102 8.09 5.91 4.30
N PRO A 103 8.99 4.98 3.94
CA PRO A 103 9.33 4.54 2.59
C PRO A 103 8.54 3.32 2.05
N SER A 104 7.78 2.57 2.86
CA SER A 104 7.21 1.28 2.39
C SER A 104 6.23 1.42 1.22
N GLY A 105 5.38 2.46 1.20
CA GLY A 105 4.44 2.71 0.10
C GLY A 105 5.14 2.93 -1.24
N ILE A 106 6.23 3.71 -1.25
CA ILE A 106 7.07 3.87 -2.45
C ILE A 106 7.63 2.53 -2.89
N GLY A 107 8.18 1.75 -1.95
CA GLY A 107 8.76 0.45 -2.25
C GLY A 107 7.76 -0.53 -2.86
N LEU A 108 6.52 -0.54 -2.39
CA LEU A 108 5.44 -1.33 -2.99
C LEU A 108 5.15 -0.92 -4.43
N GLY A 109 5.13 0.39 -4.71
CA GLY A 109 4.97 0.87 -6.07
C GLY A 109 6.08 0.42 -7.02
N GLN A 110 7.33 0.46 -6.57
CA GLN A 110 8.45 -0.03 -7.36
C GLN A 110 8.42 -1.54 -7.57
N VAL A 111 8.07 -2.32 -6.54
CA VAL A 111 7.92 -3.78 -6.64
C VAL A 111 6.79 -4.14 -7.61
N CYS A 112 5.63 -3.50 -7.50
CA CYS A 112 4.49 -3.76 -8.38
C CYS A 112 4.81 -3.35 -9.83
N TYR A 113 5.40 -2.18 -10.05
CA TYR A 113 5.82 -1.73 -11.39
C TYR A 113 6.86 -2.67 -12.00
N GLY A 114 7.89 -3.03 -11.24
CA GLY A 114 8.93 -3.94 -11.71
C GLY A 114 8.41 -5.35 -11.97
N ALA A 115 7.44 -5.83 -11.18
CA ALA A 115 6.79 -7.12 -11.42
C ALA A 115 5.98 -7.12 -12.73
N VAL A 116 5.17 -6.09 -12.98
CA VAL A 116 4.37 -5.97 -14.22
C VAL A 116 5.26 -5.77 -15.45
N LYS A 117 6.30 -4.96 -15.34
CA LYS A 117 7.23 -4.66 -16.45
C LYS A 117 8.41 -5.63 -16.56
N ALA A 118 8.44 -6.70 -15.75
CA ALA A 118 9.53 -7.66 -15.66
C ALA A 118 10.94 -7.03 -15.44
N LYS A 119 11.00 -5.88 -14.75
CA LYS A 119 12.25 -5.16 -14.43
C LYS A 119 12.72 -5.53 -13.02
N LYS A 120 13.92 -6.10 -12.91
CA LYS A 120 14.50 -6.52 -11.61
C LYS A 120 14.93 -5.36 -10.73
N GLU A 121 15.49 -4.31 -11.32
CA GLU A 121 16.05 -3.17 -10.58
C GLU A 121 15.02 -2.43 -9.69
N PRO A 122 13.80 -2.09 -10.17
CA PRO A 122 12.77 -1.50 -9.30
C PRO A 122 12.31 -2.46 -8.18
N ILE A 123 12.28 -3.77 -8.45
CA ILE A 123 11.87 -4.77 -7.45
C ILE A 123 12.88 -4.81 -6.30
N GLU A 124 14.17 -4.87 -6.61
CA GLU A 124 15.23 -4.95 -5.60
C GLU A 124 15.27 -3.67 -4.75
N ARG A 125 15.19 -2.51 -5.40
CA ARG A 125 15.12 -1.22 -4.71
C ARG A 125 13.87 -1.11 -3.83
N GLY A 126 12.71 -1.51 -4.37
CA GLY A 126 11.46 -1.45 -3.64
C GLY A 126 11.43 -2.38 -2.43
N LYS A 127 12.04 -3.57 -2.52
CA LYS A 127 12.19 -4.48 -1.36
C LYS A 127 12.99 -3.85 -0.23
N VAL A 128 14.10 -3.17 -0.55
CA VAL A 128 14.91 -2.47 0.46
C VAL A 128 14.09 -1.38 1.14
N LEU A 129 13.34 -0.59 0.37
CA LEU A 129 12.46 0.45 0.93
C LEU A 129 11.34 -0.12 1.80
N ILE A 130 10.74 -1.24 1.39
CA ILE A 130 9.73 -1.96 2.20
C ILE A 130 10.36 -2.40 3.52
N GLN A 131 11.52 -3.07 3.47
CA GLN A 131 12.24 -3.54 4.67
C GLN A 131 12.60 -2.39 5.61
N MET A 132 13.13 -1.29 5.07
CA MET A 132 13.45 -0.09 5.86
C MET A 132 12.20 0.51 6.51
N GLY A 133 11.11 0.65 5.76
CA GLY A 133 9.88 1.24 6.30
C GLY A 133 9.19 0.35 7.32
N PHE A 134 9.20 -0.97 7.15
CA PHE A 134 8.73 -1.90 8.17
C PHE A 134 9.62 -1.89 9.42
N GLY A 135 10.94 -1.85 9.26
CA GLY A 135 11.88 -1.73 10.38
C GLY A 135 11.63 -0.45 11.18
N LEU A 136 11.46 0.68 10.49
CA LEU A 136 11.17 1.96 11.11
C LEU A 136 9.77 1.99 11.74
N PHE A 137 8.76 1.39 11.10
CA PHE A 137 7.43 1.22 11.66
C PHE A 137 7.47 0.49 13.01
N ILE A 138 8.16 -0.66 13.06
CA ILE A 138 8.28 -1.45 14.30
C ILE A 138 8.98 -0.63 15.38
N LEU A 139 10.08 0.04 15.05
CA LEU A 139 10.83 0.88 15.99
C LEU A 139 9.94 1.96 16.61
N VAL A 140 9.26 2.75 15.77
CA VAL A 140 8.39 3.86 16.23
C VAL A 140 7.18 3.31 16.98
N PHE A 141 6.60 2.21 16.53
CA PHE A 141 5.47 1.55 17.20
C PHE A 141 5.84 1.06 18.62
N VAL A 142 7.01 0.43 18.77
CA VAL A 142 7.51 -0.02 20.08
C VAL A 142 7.73 1.18 21.01
N ILE A 143 8.39 2.24 20.53
CA ILE A 143 8.57 3.48 21.30
C ILE A 143 7.20 4.03 21.73
N PHE A 144 6.26 4.17 20.79
CA PHE A 144 4.92 4.66 21.08
C PHE A 144 4.22 3.82 22.16
N LYS A 145 4.28 2.49 22.06
CA LYS A 145 3.72 1.57 23.07
C LYS A 145 4.36 1.76 24.45
N LEU A 146 5.68 1.93 24.51
CA LEU A 146 6.39 2.14 25.78
C LEU A 146 5.99 3.45 26.46
N PHE A 147 5.88 4.55 25.72
CA PHE A 147 5.57 5.86 26.31
C PHE A 147 4.07 6.04 26.62
N PHE A 148 3.18 5.55 25.75
CA PHE A 148 1.75 5.83 25.87
C PHE A 148 0.92 4.70 26.50
N GLN A 149 1.46 3.47 26.53
CA GLN A 149 0.77 2.33 27.13
C GLN A 149 1.35 1.89 28.49
N TYR A 150 2.55 2.36 28.87
CA TYR A 150 3.09 2.14 30.23
C TYR A 150 2.61 3.23 31.18
N LYS A 151 1.32 3.19 31.53
CA LYS A 151 0.80 3.91 32.69
C LYS A 151 0.44 2.85 33.75
N PRO A 152 1.30 2.57 34.74
CA PRO A 152 0.88 1.75 35.87
C PRO A 152 -0.21 2.51 36.61
N ILE A 153 -1.33 1.82 36.85
CA ILE A 153 -2.43 2.25 37.72
C ILE A 153 -1.90 2.40 39.15
#